data_AF-A0A962CIJ4-F1
#
_entry.id   AF-A0A962CIJ4-F1
#
_cell.length_a   1.000
_cell.length_b   1.000
_cell.length_c   1.000
_cell.angle_alpha   90.00
_cell.angle_beta   90.00
_cell.angle_gamma   90.00
#
_symmetry.space_group_name_H-M   'P 1'
#
loop_
_entity.id
_entity.type
_entity.pdbx_description
1 polymer ?
#
loop_
_entity_poly.entity_id
_entity_poly.type
_entity_poly.pdbx_seq_one_letter_code
_entity_poly.pdbx_strand_id
1 'polypeptide(L)'
;MRLGPRVIADSTRALRVVETASPPTFYLPPADLDSTVLIAEAGSSYCEWKGRASYWSVAVAGSPPLRGVAWSYPDPNPAFAAIAGWFSFYPARLRCEVAGQRVRPQPGGFYGGWMTDDIAGPVKGGPGTSSW
;
A
#
# COMPACT_ATOMS: atom_id res chain seq x y z
N MET A 1 -4.82 10.15 -0.76
CA MET A 1 -3.53 9.84 -1.42
C MET A 1 -3.45 10.48 -2.80
N ARG A 2 -2.32 11.12 -3.13
CA ARG A 2 -2.16 11.91 -4.37
C ARG A 2 -0.77 11.74 -5.01
N LEU A 3 -0.69 12.00 -6.32
CA LEU A 3 0.56 12.21 -7.07
C LEU A 3 0.52 13.61 -7.70
N GLY A 4 1.38 14.51 -7.24
CA GLY A 4 1.28 15.92 -7.58
C GLY A 4 -0.12 16.48 -7.27
N PRO A 5 -0.81 17.12 -8.23
CA PRO A 5 -2.17 17.60 -8.05
C PRO A 5 -3.26 16.52 -8.24
N ARG A 6 -2.94 15.32 -8.75
CA ARG A 6 -3.95 14.28 -9.00
C ARG A 6 -4.26 13.49 -7.73
N VAL A 7 -5.54 13.44 -7.35
CA VAL A 7 -6.02 12.48 -6.34
C VAL A 7 -6.07 11.10 -6.98
N ILE A 8 -5.43 10.12 -6.34
CA ILE A 8 -5.46 8.71 -6.78
C ILE A 8 -6.47 7.94 -5.93
N ALA A 9 -6.56 8.26 -4.65
CA ALA A 9 -7.52 7.63 -3.75
C ALA A 9 -7.90 8.59 -2.61
N ASP A 10 -9.15 8.55 -2.18
CA ASP A 10 -9.64 9.23 -0.97
C ASP A 10 -10.72 8.36 -0.32
N SER A 11 -10.52 7.95 0.93
CA SER A 11 -11.32 6.92 1.56
C SER A 11 -11.46 7.13 3.07
N THR A 12 -12.70 6.96 3.54
CA THR A 12 -13.04 6.78 4.96
C THR A 12 -13.38 5.32 5.30
N ARG A 13 -13.27 4.42 4.32
CA ARG A 13 -13.65 3.00 4.42
C ARG A 13 -12.45 2.05 4.39
N ALA A 14 -11.24 2.60 4.34
CA ALA A 14 -10.01 1.82 4.28
C ALA A 14 -9.88 0.87 5.47
N LEU A 15 -9.41 -0.35 5.21
CA LEU A 15 -9.09 -1.33 6.24
C LEU A 15 -7.62 -1.22 6.61
N ARG A 16 -7.36 -1.06 7.92
CA ARG A 16 -6.02 -1.08 8.50
C ARG A 16 -5.61 -2.52 8.81
N VAL A 17 -4.66 -3.05 8.06
CA VAL A 17 -4.11 -4.39 8.28
C VAL A 17 -2.79 -4.27 9.05
N VAL A 18 -2.74 -4.89 10.22
CA VAL A 18 -1.58 -4.87 11.11
C VAL A 18 -0.86 -6.20 11.01
N GLU A 19 0.46 -6.17 10.80
CA GLU A 19 1.30 -7.35 10.64
C GLU A 19 2.45 -7.25 11.63
N THR A 20 2.66 -8.30 12.43
CA THR A 20 3.62 -8.42 13.55
C THR A 20 4.52 -7.20 13.80
N ALA A 21 5.65 -7.10 13.10
CA ALA A 21 6.68 -6.07 13.32
C ALA A 21 6.71 -4.98 12.23
N SER A 22 5.72 -4.97 11.34
CA SER A 22 5.58 -3.97 10.30
C SER A 22 4.59 -2.89 10.72
N PRO A 23 4.78 -1.63 10.29
CA PRO A 23 3.73 -0.64 10.33
C PRO A 23 2.50 -1.16 9.56
N PRO A 24 1.30 -0.67 9.89
CA PRO A 24 0.08 -1.09 9.22
C PRO A 24 0.17 -0.78 7.73
N THR A 25 -0.48 -1.62 6.95
CA THR A 25 -0.86 -1.31 5.58
C THR A 25 -2.32 -0.91 5.54
N PHE A 26 -2.68 -0.03 4.61
CA PHE A 26 -4.05 0.41 4.43
C PHE A 26 -4.55 -0.12 3.09
N TYR A 27 -5.60 -0.93 3.14
CA TYR A 27 -6.30 -1.41 1.96
C TYR A 27 -7.48 -0.48 1.70
N LEU A 28 -7.56 0.05 0.49
CA LEU A 28 -8.59 0.96 0.04
C LEU A 28 -9.53 0.22 -0.93
N PRO A 29 -10.85 0.38 -0.79
CA PRO A 29 -11.80 -0.29 -1.68
C PRO A 29 -11.72 0.32 -3.09
N PRO A 30 -11.87 -0.47 -4.17
CA PRO A 30 -11.74 0.03 -5.54
C PRO A 30 -12.60 1.25 -5.88
N ALA A 31 -13.78 1.37 -5.25
CA ALA A 31 -14.70 2.47 -5.44
C ALA A 31 -14.19 3.82 -4.89
N ASP A 32 -13.18 3.81 -4.02
CA ASP A 32 -12.53 5.02 -3.48
C ASP A 32 -11.24 5.38 -4.24
N LEU A 33 -10.94 4.64 -5.31
CA LEU A 33 -9.79 4.87 -6.18
C LEU A 33 -10.24 5.48 -7.51
N ASP A 34 -9.38 6.32 -8.06
CA ASP A 34 -9.42 6.65 -9.46
C ASP A 34 -8.81 5.49 -10.27
N SER A 35 -9.67 4.57 -10.73
CA SER A 35 -9.24 3.40 -11.51
C SER A 35 -8.67 3.76 -12.87
N THR A 36 -8.94 4.96 -13.40
CA THR A 36 -8.46 5.40 -14.72
C THR A 36 -6.95 5.58 -14.80
N VAL A 37 -6.29 5.72 -13.64
CA VAL A 37 -4.83 5.86 -13.55
C VAL A 37 -4.12 4.57 -13.16
N LEU A 38 -4.85 3.48 -12.91
CA LEU A 38 -4.28 2.18 -12.54
C LEU A 38 -4.01 1.34 -13.79
N ILE A 39 -2.81 0.78 -13.87
CA ILE A 39 -2.41 -0.12 -14.95
C ILE A 39 -1.94 -1.43 -14.35
N ALA A 40 -2.58 -2.54 -14.73
CA ALA A 40 -2.17 -3.87 -14.29
C ALA A 40 -0.76 -4.20 -14.79
N GLU A 41 0.03 -4.85 -13.94
CA GLU A 41 1.34 -5.39 -14.30
C GLU A 41 1.31 -6.91 -14.39
N ALA A 42 2.21 -7.48 -15.19
CA ALA A 42 2.38 -8.93 -15.28
C ALA A 42 3.00 -9.53 -13.99
N GLY A 43 3.62 -8.70 -13.15
CA GLY A 43 4.27 -9.14 -11.92
C GLY A 43 3.28 -9.57 -10.83
N SER A 44 3.67 -10.58 -10.06
CA SER A 44 2.96 -11.02 -8.86
C SER A 44 3.94 -11.46 -7.78
N SER A 45 3.47 -11.54 -6.55
CA SER A 45 4.16 -12.21 -5.45
C SER A 45 3.19 -13.10 -4.69
N TYR A 46 3.73 -14.02 -3.89
CA TYR A 46 2.94 -14.89 -3.03
C TYR A 46 3.28 -14.59 -1.57
N CYS A 47 2.25 -14.34 -0.77
CA CYS A 47 2.33 -14.26 0.67
C CYS A 47 1.66 -15.51 1.24
N GLU A 48 2.36 -16.24 2.09
CA GLU A 48 1.88 -17.46 2.73
C GLU A 48 0.60 -17.26 3.55
N TRP A 49 0.37 -16.05 4.04
CA TRP A 49 -0.83 -15.68 4.80
C TRP A 49 -1.99 -15.23 3.92
N LYS A 50 -1.71 -14.37 2.93
CA LYS A 50 -2.73 -13.63 2.19
C LYS A 50 -3.05 -14.24 0.82
N GLY A 51 -2.15 -15.02 0.25
CA GLY A 51 -2.29 -15.58 -1.10
C GLY A 51 -1.49 -14.79 -2.14
N ARG A 52 -1.98 -14.81 -3.38
CA ARG A 52 -1.27 -14.21 -4.53
C ARG A 52 -1.63 -12.74 -4.69
N ALA A 53 -0.61 -11.87 -4.65
CA ALA A 53 -0.74 -10.45 -4.94
C ALA A 53 -0.56 -10.17 -6.43
N SER A 54 -1.34 -9.23 -6.96
CA SER A 54 -1.14 -8.63 -8.29
C SER A 54 -0.56 -7.24 -8.14
N TYR A 55 0.39 -6.87 -9.00
CA TYR A 55 1.00 -5.54 -8.99
C TYR A 55 0.36 -4.58 -9.98
N TRP A 56 0.41 -3.29 -9.64
CA TRP A 56 -0.17 -2.22 -10.43
C TRP A 56 0.76 -1.00 -10.48
N SER A 57 0.79 -0.39 -11.66
CA SER A 57 1.36 0.91 -11.94
C SER A 57 0.33 2.02 -11.69
N VAL A 58 0.80 3.23 -11.40
CA VAL A 58 -0.01 4.46 -11.49
C VAL A 58 0.52 5.33 -12.62
N ALA A 59 -0.33 5.70 -13.58
CA ALA A 59 0.01 6.61 -14.67
C ALA A 59 -0.89 7.85 -14.64
N VAL A 60 -0.29 9.01 -14.43
CA VAL A 60 -0.97 10.31 -14.48
C VAL A 60 -0.40 11.11 -15.65
N ALA A 61 -1.27 11.74 -16.43
CA ALA A 61 -0.86 12.57 -17.56
C ALA A 61 0.16 13.64 -17.12
N GLY A 62 1.21 13.81 -17.94
CA GLY A 62 2.29 14.77 -17.64
C GLY A 62 3.32 14.27 -16.61
N SER A 63 3.33 12.98 -16.25
CA SER A 63 4.36 12.38 -15.40
C SER A 63 4.73 10.97 -15.88
N PRO A 64 5.99 10.53 -15.70
CA PRO A 64 6.35 9.13 -15.93
C PRO A 64 5.52 8.18 -15.06
N PRO A 65 5.10 7.01 -15.57
CA PRO A 65 4.37 6.02 -14.78
C PRO A 65 5.16 5.54 -13.56
N LEU A 66 4.50 5.47 -12.41
CA LEU A 66 5.05 4.87 -11.19
C LEU A 66 4.80 3.36 -11.22
N ARG A 67 5.80 2.61 -11.69
CA ARG A 67 5.73 1.13 -11.80
C ARG A 67 5.75 0.43 -10.45
N GLY A 68 4.94 -0.61 -10.28
CA GLY A 68 4.86 -1.45 -9.08
C GLY A 68 4.60 -0.64 -7.82
N VAL A 69 3.75 0.39 -7.90
CA VAL A 69 3.48 1.29 -6.77
C VAL A 69 2.25 0.87 -5.96
N ALA A 70 1.45 -0.07 -6.48
CA ALA A 70 0.33 -0.65 -5.78
C ALA A 70 0.29 -2.17 -5.91
N TRP A 71 -0.43 -2.81 -5.01
CA TRP A 71 -0.77 -4.22 -5.08
C TRP A 71 -2.21 -4.43 -4.61
N SER A 72 -2.78 -5.56 -5.03
CA SER A 72 -4.07 -6.05 -4.55
C SER A 72 -4.03 -7.56 -4.41
N TYR A 73 -4.93 -8.12 -3.61
CA TYR A 73 -5.18 -9.56 -3.55
C TYR A 73 -6.54 -9.85 -4.18
N PRO A 74 -6.62 -10.28 -5.46
CA PRO A 74 -7.90 -10.52 -6.12
C PRO A 74 -8.69 -11.66 -5.45
N ASP A 75 -7.98 -12.69 -5.02
CA ASP A 75 -8.51 -13.89 -4.36
C ASP A 75 -7.62 -14.25 -3.16
N PRO A 76 -7.77 -13.54 -2.02
CA PRO A 76 -6.98 -13.81 -0.83
C PRO A 76 -7.47 -15.06 -0.12
N ASN A 77 -6.62 -15.63 0.74
CA ASN A 77 -7.01 -16.71 1.64
C ASN A 77 -8.24 -16.30 2.50
N PRO A 78 -9.10 -17.24 2.94
CA PRO A 78 -10.36 -16.92 3.64
C PRO A 78 -10.22 -15.99 4.86
N ALA A 79 -9.13 -16.12 5.62
CA ALA A 79 -8.85 -15.25 6.76
C ALA A 79 -8.65 -13.76 6.38
N PHE A 80 -8.38 -13.47 5.11
CA PHE A 80 -8.18 -12.14 4.55
C PHE A 80 -9.24 -11.76 3.50
N ALA A 81 -10.38 -12.46 3.45
CA ALA A 81 -11.45 -12.19 2.49
C ALA A 81 -11.98 -10.74 2.52
N ALA A 82 -11.86 -10.05 3.66
CA ALA A 82 -12.29 -8.66 3.82
C ALA A 82 -11.52 -7.66 2.92
N ILE A 83 -10.31 -8.00 2.45
CA ILE A 83 -9.51 -7.17 1.55
C ILE A 83 -9.50 -7.67 0.11
N ALA A 84 -10.39 -8.61 -0.25
CA ALA A 84 -10.46 -9.17 -1.59
C ALA A 84 -10.71 -8.08 -2.64
N GLY A 85 -9.77 -7.94 -3.58
CA GLY A 85 -9.77 -6.93 -4.63
C GLY A 85 -9.45 -5.50 -4.15
N TRP A 86 -9.15 -5.29 -2.87
CA TRP A 86 -8.76 -3.98 -2.35
C TRP A 86 -7.30 -3.69 -2.62
N PHE A 87 -6.97 -2.40 -2.70
CA PHE A 87 -5.65 -1.92 -3.13
C PHE A 87 -4.88 -1.34 -1.97
N SER A 88 -3.59 -1.65 -1.89
CA SER A 88 -2.64 -0.97 -1.02
C SER A 88 -1.48 -0.42 -1.86
N PHE A 89 -0.79 0.59 -1.35
CA PHE A 89 0.21 1.34 -2.09
C PHE A 89 1.51 1.51 -1.31
N TYR A 90 2.62 1.58 -2.04
CA TYR A 90 3.92 1.94 -1.47
C TYR A 90 4.00 3.45 -1.26
N PRO A 91 4.04 3.94 0.00
CA PRO A 91 3.95 5.37 0.28
C PRO A 91 5.22 6.15 -0.12
N ALA A 92 6.34 5.48 -0.40
CA ALA A 92 7.63 6.12 -0.71
C ALA A 92 7.58 7.04 -1.95
N ARG A 93 6.67 6.78 -2.89
CA ARG A 93 6.56 7.52 -4.16
C ARG A 93 5.26 8.31 -4.30
N LEU A 94 4.47 8.40 -3.23
CA LEU A 94 3.15 9.02 -3.22
C LEU A 94 3.00 9.97 -2.02
N ARG A 95 2.13 10.98 -2.17
CA ARG A 95 1.72 11.81 -1.04
C ARG A 95 0.54 11.11 -0.36
N CYS A 96 0.86 10.34 0.67
CA CYS A 96 -0.10 9.63 1.50
C CYS A 96 -0.35 10.38 2.82
N GLU A 97 -1.62 10.42 3.23
CA GLU A 97 -2.04 10.96 4.52
C GLU A 97 -3.07 10.03 5.14
N VAL A 98 -3.02 9.88 6.47
CA VAL A 98 -3.99 9.13 7.27
C VAL A 98 -4.46 10.06 8.37
N ALA A 99 -5.76 10.34 8.45
CA ALA A 99 -6.35 11.26 9.43
C ALA A 99 -5.61 12.62 9.51
N GLY A 100 -5.20 13.16 8.35
CA GLY A 100 -4.45 14.43 8.26
C GLY A 100 -2.96 14.34 8.57
N GLN A 101 -2.45 13.19 8.99
CA GLN A 101 -1.02 12.99 9.24
C GLN A 101 -0.31 12.50 7.99
N ARG A 102 0.85 13.11 7.68
CA ARG A 102 1.68 12.70 6.55
C ARG A 102 2.32 11.34 6.83
N VAL A 103 2.11 10.40 5.91
CA VAL A 103 2.70 9.06 6.00
C VAL A 103 4.16 9.09 5.54
N ARG A 104 5.02 8.40 6.29
CA ARG A 104 6.39 8.06 5.91
C ARG A 104 6.45 6.59 5.47
N PRO A 105 7.33 6.21 4.53
CA PRO A 105 7.50 4.80 4.18
C PRO A 105 8.17 4.02 5.29
N GLN A 106 7.77 2.75 5.44
CA GLN A 106 8.53 1.78 6.22
C GLN A 106 9.99 1.74 5.71
N PRO A 107 10.98 1.76 6.61
CA PRO A 107 12.39 1.64 6.23
C PRO A 107 12.69 0.33 5.47
N GLY A 108 13.78 0.32 4.69
CA GLY A 108 14.22 -0.86 3.92
C GLY A 108 13.73 -0.92 2.47
N GLY A 109 12.82 -0.02 2.05
CA GLY A 109 12.49 0.22 0.64
C GLY A 109 11.68 -0.86 -0.09
N PHE A 110 11.57 -2.05 0.50
CA PHE A 110 10.80 -3.17 -0.04
C PHE A 110 9.40 -3.31 0.57
N TYR A 111 9.22 -2.82 1.80
CA TYR A 111 7.98 -3.05 2.56
C TYR A 111 6.92 -1.98 2.29
N GLY A 112 5.66 -2.42 2.39
CA GLY A 112 4.49 -1.61 2.12
C GLY A 112 3.96 -0.79 3.29
N GLY A 113 4.58 -0.84 4.48
CA GLY A 113 4.04 -0.25 5.72
C GLY A 113 3.97 1.28 5.71
N TRP A 114 2.91 1.81 6.33
CA TRP A 114 2.60 3.24 6.42
C TRP A 114 2.92 3.74 7.83
N MET A 115 3.97 4.53 7.97
CA MET A 115 4.38 5.12 9.24
C MET A 115 3.70 6.47 9.48
N THR A 116 2.88 6.55 10.52
CA THR A 116 2.34 7.79 11.11
C THR A 116 3.09 8.14 12.40
N ASP A 117 2.77 9.26 13.06
CA ASP A 117 3.51 9.73 14.25
C ASP A 117 3.14 8.97 15.53
N ASP A 118 1.99 8.30 15.53
CA ASP A 118 1.52 7.44 16.62
C ASP A 118 2.17 6.03 16.61
N ILE A 119 2.94 5.70 15.58
CA ILE A 119 3.65 4.42 15.52
C ILE A 119 4.99 4.52 16.24
N ALA A 120 5.04 3.93 17.42
CA ALA A 120 6.20 3.90 18.28
C ALA A 120 6.98 2.58 18.17
N GLY A 121 8.28 2.67 18.49
CA GLY A 121 9.17 1.53 18.58
C GLY A 121 9.90 1.17 17.28
N PRO A 122 10.85 0.24 17.36
CA PRO A 122 11.51 -0.31 16.19
C PRO A 122 10.50 -0.98 15.25
N VAL A 123 10.68 -0.77 13.95
CA VAL A 123 9.87 -1.38 12.90
C VAL A 123 10.78 -2.13 11.94
N LYS A 124 10.28 -3.24 11.40
CA LYS A 124 11.00 -4.08 10.43
C LYS A 124 11.55 -3.24 9.27
N GLY A 125 12.81 -3.46 8.93
CA GLY A 125 13.54 -2.70 7.92
C GLY A 125 14.36 -1.52 8.47
N GLY A 126 14.19 -1.16 9.75
CA GLY A 126 15.03 -0.19 10.45
C GLY A 126 16.36 -0.80 10.97
N PRO A 127 17.31 0.03 11.45
CA PRO A 127 18.56 -0.45 12.03
C PRO A 127 18.32 -1.48 13.15
N GLY A 128 19.01 -2.62 13.10
CA GLY A 128 18.90 -3.69 14.12
C GLY A 128 17.71 -4.65 13.97
N THR A 129 16.93 -4.56 12.88
CA THR A 129 15.71 -5.38 12.68
C THR A 129 15.82 -6.42 11.54
N SER A 130 17.04 -6.78 11.14
CA SER A 130 17.27 -7.66 9.98
C SER A 130 16.77 -9.09 10.14
N SER A 131 16.54 -9.56 11.37
CA SER A 131 16.02 -10.90 11.69
C SER A 131 14.50 -10.97 11.84
N TRP A 132 13.79 -9.86 11.60
CA TRP A 132 12.33 -9.75 11.74
C TRP A 132 11.60 -10.00 10.42
#